data_AF-A0A0S4J611-F1
#
_entry.id   AF-A0A0S4J611-F1
#
_cell.length_a   1.000
_cell.length_b   1.000
_cell.length_c   1.000
_cell.angle_alpha   90.00
_cell.angle_beta   90.00
_cell.angle_gamma   90.00
#
_symmetry.space_group_name_H-M   'P 1'
#
loop_
_entity.id
_entity.type
_entity.pdbx_description
1 polymer ?
#
loop_
_entity_poly.entity_id
_entity_poly.type
_entity_poly.pdbx_seq_one_letter_code
_entity_poly.pdbx_strand_id
1 'polypeptide(L)'
;MLFHRQLYEVILVLSLLTLLACCDCTQYCSAGDVLAGTTCTATTSAVVTYVCSSGYSSSNGGPCRAPPCFQGGTFCSFGSSGTDSNGGECASGSYAPAVQCGSIKSCSSCGGPGGSYCTATNAARCYSASITASACPGGTLSADELYCTSNTAVQTVNSCADSSYSLYPNNASPIACRRTYPASTIVDQATCTTYAPSTNGCQWCAGINVCVATTTAPTCPATCPDAVQATCTISISLCQWCDTTTSIGVCQLKIEACYSNCTAATASQQQECAKSSECQWCPKTTSIGVCQPNSGTCWTTCTPASDDPLGTGVCTTSLGCKWCPTLGYCTERPRDCHTLCTTVGPDEPAICQVQSIQAQCQWCGAPGSVEYCVAVTDETRLRCASSCGGLIWRQDVCNGALDAQGGRCKPLPGKSRGYVAWRREVECDTESVSETRSSIVSSSFSISFSLSSTVSLVYRYHPVSRVACQ
;
A
#
# COMPACT_ATOMS: atom_id res chain seq x y z
N MET A 1 -12.63 33.65 17.31
CA MET A 1 -12.50 33.46 15.84
C MET A 1 -11.06 33.43 15.33
N LEU A 2 -10.09 34.18 15.89
CA LEU A 2 -8.69 34.13 15.42
C LEU A 2 -7.99 32.76 15.60
N PHE A 3 -8.31 32.00 16.66
CA PHE A 3 -7.70 30.68 16.90
C PHE A 3 -8.06 29.61 15.87
N HIS A 4 -9.25 29.68 15.26
CA HIS A 4 -9.66 28.69 14.25
C HIS A 4 -8.93 28.87 12.92
N ARG A 5 -8.58 30.11 12.56
CA ARG A 5 -7.87 30.41 11.31
C ARG A 5 -6.41 29.94 11.36
N GLN A 6 -5.75 30.12 12.52
CA GLN A 6 -4.38 29.62 12.75
C GLN A 6 -4.31 28.08 12.74
N LEU A 7 -5.31 27.41 13.32
CA LEU A 7 -5.37 25.94 13.29
C LEU A 7 -5.55 25.41 11.85
N TYR A 8 -6.37 26.09 11.04
CA TYR A 8 -6.64 25.67 9.66
C TYR A 8 -5.41 25.83 8.75
N GLU A 9 -4.65 26.91 8.90
CA GLU A 9 -3.42 27.10 8.11
C GLU A 9 -2.32 26.12 8.50
N VAL A 10 -2.18 25.80 9.79
CA VAL A 10 -1.23 24.77 10.24
C VAL A 10 -1.63 23.38 9.71
N ILE A 11 -2.92 23.02 9.75
CA ILE A 11 -3.40 21.75 9.19
C ILE A 11 -3.19 21.69 7.68
N LEU A 12 -3.43 22.79 6.96
CA LEU A 12 -3.27 22.84 5.50
C LEU A 12 -1.81 22.74 5.06
N VAL A 13 -0.89 23.42 5.78
CA VAL A 13 0.55 23.33 5.55
C VAL A 13 1.08 21.95 5.90
N LEU A 14 0.64 21.36 7.02
CA LEU A 14 1.01 20.00 7.41
C LEU A 14 0.50 18.95 6.41
N SER A 15 -0.71 19.13 5.87
CA SER A 15 -1.29 18.27 4.83
C SER A 15 -0.55 18.40 3.49
N LEU A 16 -0.10 19.61 3.12
CA LEU A 16 0.71 19.82 1.92
C LEU A 16 2.09 19.18 2.05
N LEU A 17 2.72 19.30 3.22
CA LEU A 17 4.04 18.70 3.51
C LEU A 17 3.99 17.18 3.53
N THR A 18 2.91 16.55 4.02
CA THR A 18 2.75 15.10 3.97
C THR A 18 2.47 14.58 2.56
N LEU A 19 1.73 15.33 1.73
CA LEU A 19 1.50 15.00 0.31
C LEU A 19 2.80 15.03 -0.52
N LEU A 20 3.74 15.92 -0.19
CA LEU A 20 5.02 16.04 -0.91
C LEU A 20 5.97 14.85 -0.66
N ALA A 21 5.90 14.19 0.50
CA ALA A 21 6.78 13.07 0.84
C ALA A 21 6.36 11.72 0.21
N CYS A 22 5.13 11.61 -0.31
CA CYS A 22 4.61 10.34 -0.86
C CYS A 22 5.06 10.07 -2.31
N CYS A 23 5.57 11.07 -3.02
CA CYS A 23 5.92 10.94 -4.44
C CYS A 23 7.31 10.32 -4.66
N ASP A 24 8.18 10.36 -3.65
CA ASP A 24 9.63 10.16 -3.84
C ASP A 24 10.02 8.72 -4.25
N CYS A 25 9.18 7.71 -3.99
CA CYS A 25 9.49 6.32 -4.34
C CYS A 25 8.71 5.78 -5.56
N THR A 26 8.07 6.67 -6.32
CA THR A 26 7.41 6.27 -7.59
C THR A 26 8.24 6.68 -8.80
N GLN A 27 9.20 7.57 -8.62
CA GLN A 27 10.01 8.17 -9.67
C GLN A 27 11.47 8.24 -9.27
N TYR A 28 12.36 8.31 -10.25
CA TYR A 28 13.81 8.40 -10.02
C TYR A 28 14.48 9.34 -11.02
N CYS A 29 15.68 9.80 -10.64
CA CYS A 29 16.57 10.59 -11.47
C CYS A 29 17.86 9.82 -11.81
N SER A 30 18.60 10.29 -12.81
CA SER A 30 19.94 9.76 -13.08
C SER A 30 20.84 9.92 -11.84
N ALA A 31 21.83 9.04 -11.70
CA ALA A 31 22.71 9.06 -10.53
C ALA A 31 23.41 10.42 -10.37
N GLY A 32 23.28 11.04 -9.18
CA GLY A 32 23.84 12.35 -8.86
C GLY A 32 22.89 13.53 -9.07
N ASP A 33 21.71 13.32 -9.67
CA ASP A 33 20.70 14.36 -9.88
C ASP A 33 19.70 14.43 -8.72
N VAL A 34 19.08 15.61 -8.55
CA VAL A 34 18.13 15.88 -7.46
C VAL A 34 16.69 15.81 -7.97
N LEU A 35 15.84 15.00 -7.33
CA LEU A 35 14.40 14.96 -7.58
C LEU A 35 13.68 16.08 -6.82
N ALA A 36 12.85 16.84 -7.51
CA ALA A 36 11.95 17.84 -6.92
C ALA A 36 10.57 17.72 -7.59
N GLY A 37 9.61 17.15 -6.86
CA GLY A 37 8.30 16.80 -7.40
C GLY A 37 8.41 15.76 -8.51
N THR A 38 8.05 16.12 -9.73
CA THR A 38 8.15 15.24 -10.92
C THR A 38 9.32 15.57 -11.84
N THR A 39 10.25 16.41 -11.37
CA THR A 39 11.36 16.92 -12.18
C THR A 39 12.70 16.61 -11.54
N CYS A 40 13.64 16.17 -12.37
CA CYS A 40 15.03 15.95 -12.02
C CYS A 40 15.85 17.18 -12.37
N THR A 41 16.78 17.54 -11.48
CA THR A 41 17.75 18.60 -11.70
C THR A 41 19.16 18.02 -11.71
N ALA A 42 19.83 18.12 -12.84
CA ALA A 42 21.25 17.86 -12.98
C ALA A 42 22.04 19.17 -12.86
N THR A 43 23.16 19.15 -12.15
CA THR A 43 24.04 20.32 -12.00
C THR A 43 25.48 19.93 -12.35
N THR A 44 26.12 20.72 -13.20
CA THR A 44 27.55 20.60 -13.55
C THR A 44 28.22 21.96 -13.48
N SER A 45 29.54 22.01 -13.51
CA SER A 45 30.30 23.27 -13.48
C SER A 45 30.18 24.03 -14.80
N ALA A 46 30.08 25.36 -14.74
CA ALA A 46 30.17 26.20 -15.93
C ALA A 46 31.62 26.22 -16.47
N VAL A 47 31.77 26.21 -17.78
CA VAL A 47 33.07 26.36 -18.44
C VAL A 47 33.32 27.83 -18.69
N VAL A 48 34.44 28.33 -18.15
CA VAL A 48 34.89 29.70 -18.34
C VAL A 48 35.80 29.74 -19.56
N THR A 49 35.35 30.40 -20.63
CA THR A 49 36.17 30.66 -21.82
C THR A 49 36.57 32.12 -21.84
N TYR A 50 37.87 32.37 -22.00
CA TYR A 50 38.40 33.74 -22.12
C TYR A 50 38.50 34.09 -23.60
N VAL A 51 37.64 35.00 -24.05
CA VAL A 51 37.60 35.46 -25.42
C VAL A 51 38.36 36.78 -25.51
N CYS A 52 39.33 36.80 -26.42
CA CYS A 52 40.12 37.97 -26.77
C CYS A 52 39.69 38.50 -28.14
N SER A 53 39.97 39.78 -28.40
CA SER A 53 39.86 40.36 -29.75
C SER A 53 40.65 39.53 -30.76
N SER A 54 40.18 39.44 -32.00
CA SER A 54 40.77 38.63 -33.08
C SER A 54 42.30 38.75 -33.14
N GLY A 55 42.99 37.60 -33.16
CA GLY A 55 44.46 37.52 -33.21
C GLY A 55 45.17 37.44 -31.85
N TYR A 56 44.45 37.67 -30.74
CA TYR A 56 45.00 37.54 -29.39
C TYR A 56 44.44 36.30 -28.66
N SER A 57 45.21 35.77 -27.72
CA SER A 57 44.81 34.64 -26.86
C SER A 57 45.11 34.95 -25.40
N SER A 58 44.33 34.39 -24.48
CA SER A 58 44.57 34.52 -23.03
C SER A 58 44.69 33.13 -22.43
N SER A 59 45.73 32.93 -21.61
CA SER A 59 45.82 31.79 -20.71
C SER A 59 45.31 32.20 -19.33
N ASN A 60 44.33 31.47 -18.81
CA ASN A 60 43.81 31.59 -17.43
C ASN A 60 43.29 32.98 -17.03
N GLY A 61 42.68 33.73 -17.96
CA GLY A 61 42.11 35.05 -17.67
C GLY A 61 43.15 36.16 -17.51
N GLY A 62 44.43 35.87 -17.81
CA GLY A 62 45.47 36.88 -17.93
C GLY A 62 45.24 37.80 -19.15
N PRO A 63 46.02 38.88 -19.28
CA PRO A 63 45.86 39.80 -20.41
C PRO A 63 46.00 39.08 -21.75
N CYS A 64 45.17 39.47 -22.72
CA CYS A 64 45.18 38.93 -24.08
C CYS A 64 46.53 39.23 -24.75
N ARG A 65 47.25 38.18 -25.17
CA ARG A 65 48.58 38.25 -25.78
C ARG A 65 48.59 37.68 -27.20
N ALA A 66 49.41 38.26 -28.06
CA ALA A 66 49.70 37.78 -29.40
C ALA A 66 51.21 37.92 -29.68
N PRO A 67 51.81 37.06 -30.52
CA PRO A 67 53.15 37.32 -31.06
C PRO A 67 53.14 38.64 -31.83
N PRO A 68 54.20 39.46 -31.74
CA PRO A 68 54.27 40.71 -32.47
C PRO A 68 54.60 40.43 -33.93
N CYS A 69 54.13 41.24 -34.87
CA CYS A 69 54.24 40.95 -36.31
C CYS A 69 55.67 41.12 -36.91
N PHE A 70 56.73 41.07 -36.10
CA PHE A 70 58.07 41.59 -36.44
C PHE A 70 58.97 40.71 -37.33
N GLN A 71 58.51 39.56 -37.85
CA GLN A 71 59.30 38.78 -38.80
C GLN A 71 58.52 38.48 -40.09
N GLY A 72 58.48 39.48 -40.98
CA GLY A 72 58.16 39.29 -42.41
C GLY A 72 56.67 39.18 -42.77
N GLY A 73 55.75 39.38 -41.84
CA GLY A 73 54.31 39.39 -42.11
C GLY A 73 53.82 40.79 -42.49
N THR A 74 53.14 40.92 -43.61
CA THR A 74 52.42 42.15 -43.99
C THR A 74 51.04 42.21 -43.31
N PHE A 75 50.48 43.40 -43.06
CA PHE A 75 49.15 43.56 -42.43
C PHE A 75 48.02 43.53 -43.46
N CYS A 76 46.91 42.83 -43.19
CA CYS A 76 45.67 43.05 -43.95
C CYS A 76 45.17 44.47 -43.65
N SER A 77 45.30 45.39 -44.60
CA SER A 77 44.72 46.73 -44.45
C SER A 77 43.22 46.67 -44.75
N PHE A 78 42.42 47.38 -43.95
CA PHE A 78 40.99 47.54 -44.19
C PHE A 78 40.79 48.06 -45.62
N GLY A 79 40.08 47.30 -46.46
CA GLY A 79 39.42 47.90 -47.60
C GLY A 79 38.49 49.00 -47.08
N SER A 80 38.49 50.16 -47.72
CA SER A 80 37.66 51.32 -47.37
C SER A 80 36.14 51.07 -47.40
N SER A 81 35.71 49.84 -47.65
CA SER A 81 34.33 49.36 -47.64
C SER A 81 33.96 48.61 -46.35
N GLY A 82 34.40 49.06 -45.18
CA GLY A 82 33.72 48.96 -43.87
C GLY A 82 33.14 47.62 -43.35
N THR A 83 33.31 46.48 -44.01
CA THR A 83 32.57 45.24 -43.71
C THR A 83 33.42 43.98 -43.62
N ASP A 84 34.71 44.03 -43.97
CA ASP A 84 35.60 42.87 -43.86
C ASP A 84 36.33 42.85 -42.50
N SER A 85 35.98 41.87 -41.67
CA SER A 85 36.34 41.74 -40.24
C SER A 85 37.79 41.33 -39.92
N ASN A 86 38.72 41.37 -40.89
CA ASN A 86 40.08 40.79 -40.73
C ASN A 86 41.18 41.83 -40.50
N GLY A 87 40.83 43.09 -40.21
CA GLY A 87 41.83 44.12 -39.93
C GLY A 87 42.44 43.93 -38.53
N GLY A 88 43.67 43.43 -38.48
CA GLY A 88 44.43 43.24 -37.23
C GLY A 88 45.21 41.92 -37.13
N GLU A 89 44.98 40.96 -38.03
CA GLU A 89 45.76 39.71 -38.03
C GLU A 89 47.14 39.91 -38.67
N CYS A 90 48.21 39.47 -38.00
CA CYS A 90 49.52 39.32 -38.65
C CYS A 90 49.36 38.29 -39.78
N ALA A 91 49.71 38.63 -41.02
CA ALA A 91 49.68 37.65 -42.10
C ALA A 91 50.70 36.53 -41.82
N SER A 92 50.22 35.32 -41.58
CA SER A 92 51.05 34.12 -41.46
C SER A 92 51.07 33.39 -42.80
N GLY A 93 52.24 32.89 -43.23
CA GLY A 93 52.43 32.19 -44.50
C GLY A 93 53.80 32.42 -45.16
N SER A 94 54.21 31.52 -46.05
CA SER A 94 55.40 31.70 -46.89
C SER A 94 55.07 32.63 -48.05
N TYR A 95 55.38 33.91 -47.92
CA TYR A 95 55.15 34.90 -48.98
C TYR A 95 56.36 34.95 -49.92
N ALA A 96 56.10 34.71 -51.20
CA ALA A 96 57.12 34.90 -52.23
C ALA A 96 57.19 36.40 -52.59
N PRO A 97 58.39 37.00 -52.65
CA PRO A 97 58.55 38.36 -53.16
C PRO A 97 57.98 38.45 -54.59
N ALA A 98 57.41 39.60 -54.97
CA ALA A 98 56.75 39.81 -56.26
C ALA A 98 57.57 39.36 -57.49
N VAL A 99 58.90 39.34 -57.36
CA VAL A 99 59.85 38.89 -58.39
C VAL A 99 59.69 37.40 -58.73
N GLN A 100 59.14 36.58 -57.84
CA GLN A 100 59.03 35.12 -57.98
C GLN A 100 57.69 34.63 -58.58
N CYS A 101 56.74 35.51 -58.89
CA CYS A 101 55.37 35.09 -59.24
C CYS A 101 55.10 34.84 -60.73
N GLY A 102 56.10 35.01 -61.61
CA GLY A 102 55.93 34.81 -63.05
C GLY A 102 54.87 35.73 -63.68
N SER A 103 54.48 35.43 -64.92
CA SER A 103 53.68 36.29 -65.80
C SER A 103 52.17 36.35 -65.49
N ILE A 104 51.72 35.86 -64.33
CA ILE A 104 50.29 35.65 -64.05
C ILE A 104 49.78 36.63 -62.98
N LYS A 105 48.96 37.57 -63.47
CA LYS A 105 47.98 38.44 -62.78
C LYS A 105 48.44 39.80 -62.22
N SER A 106 47.62 40.78 -62.59
CA SER A 106 47.60 42.20 -62.22
C SER A 106 47.74 42.44 -60.72
N CYS A 107 48.81 43.13 -60.34
CA CYS A 107 48.90 43.83 -59.06
C CYS A 107 47.98 45.05 -59.12
N SER A 108 46.75 44.95 -58.64
CA SER A 108 45.91 46.13 -58.43
C SER A 108 46.42 46.88 -57.20
N SER A 109 46.82 48.13 -57.40
CA SER A 109 47.25 49.05 -56.35
C SER A 109 46.18 49.19 -55.27
N CYS A 110 46.43 48.65 -54.08
CA CYS A 110 45.72 49.06 -52.87
C CYS A 110 46.15 50.51 -52.60
N GLY A 111 45.21 51.46 -52.62
CA GLY A 111 45.46 52.90 -52.75
C GLY A 111 46.22 53.59 -51.62
N GLY A 112 47.50 53.28 -51.45
CA GLY A 112 48.44 53.92 -50.54
C GLY A 112 49.90 53.54 -50.85
N PRO A 113 50.89 54.32 -50.37
CA PRO A 113 52.29 54.12 -50.72
C PRO A 113 52.86 52.89 -49.98
N GLY A 114 52.97 51.76 -50.68
CA GLY A 114 53.80 50.63 -50.23
C GLY A 114 53.38 49.24 -50.71
N GLY A 115 53.92 48.80 -51.85
CA GLY A 115 54.20 47.39 -52.18
C GLY A 115 53.14 46.62 -52.99
N SER A 116 53.59 45.92 -54.04
CA SER A 116 52.82 44.94 -54.81
C SER A 116 53.09 43.53 -54.28
N TYR A 117 52.07 42.67 -54.16
CA TYR A 117 52.23 41.24 -53.82
C TYR A 117 51.23 40.40 -54.61
N CYS A 118 51.48 39.09 -54.71
CA CYS A 118 50.65 38.16 -55.46
C CYS A 118 49.87 37.21 -54.54
N THR A 119 48.65 36.88 -54.95
CA THR A 119 47.74 35.95 -54.26
C THR A 119 48.07 34.50 -54.63
N ALA A 120 48.28 33.63 -53.64
CA ALA A 120 48.47 32.19 -53.93
C ALA A 120 47.17 31.47 -54.28
N THR A 121 45.99 31.92 -53.82
CA THR A 121 44.71 31.22 -54.08
C THR A 121 43.50 32.12 -53.78
N ASN A 122 42.69 32.40 -54.80
CA ASN A 122 41.26 32.83 -54.84
C ASN A 122 40.67 33.90 -53.87
N ALA A 123 41.43 34.56 -53.00
CA ALA A 123 40.97 35.73 -52.24
C ALA A 123 42.02 36.85 -52.26
N ALA A 124 41.71 37.97 -52.93
CA ALA A 124 42.58 39.13 -52.94
C ALA A 124 42.50 39.86 -51.59
N ARG A 125 43.59 39.89 -50.81
CA ARG A 125 43.71 40.65 -49.57
C ARG A 125 44.83 41.67 -49.70
N CYS A 126 44.55 42.96 -49.48
CA CYS A 126 45.48 44.11 -49.56
C CYS A 126 46.50 44.18 -48.43
N TYR A 127 47.80 44.24 -48.77
CA TYR A 127 48.92 44.34 -47.82
C TYR A 127 49.79 45.57 -48.07
N SER A 128 50.21 46.26 -47.01
CA SER A 128 51.10 47.44 -47.05
C SER A 128 52.50 47.09 -46.52
N ALA A 129 53.54 47.44 -47.27
CA ALA A 129 54.95 47.21 -46.89
C ALA A 129 55.54 48.28 -45.94
N SER A 130 54.77 49.33 -45.64
CA SER A 130 55.21 50.44 -44.79
C SER A 130 55.01 50.09 -43.31
N ILE A 131 56.07 49.61 -42.66
CA ILE A 131 56.11 49.36 -41.20
C ILE A 131 56.20 50.71 -40.46
N THR A 132 55.17 51.55 -40.57
CA THR A 132 54.92 52.64 -39.61
C THR A 132 53.68 52.37 -38.77
N ALA A 133 52.95 51.29 -39.06
CA ALA A 133 51.84 50.82 -38.25
C ALA A 133 52.35 50.09 -37.01
N SER A 134 51.73 50.36 -35.85
CA SER A 134 51.98 49.67 -34.58
C SER A 134 52.13 48.17 -34.81
N ALA A 135 53.24 47.59 -34.34
CA ALA A 135 53.47 46.16 -34.38
C ALA A 135 52.44 45.33 -33.60
N CYS A 136 51.60 46.03 -32.83
CA CYS A 136 50.48 45.51 -32.06
C CYS A 136 49.20 46.27 -32.44
N PRO A 137 48.48 45.85 -33.49
CA PRO A 137 47.22 46.48 -33.88
C PRO A 137 46.19 46.35 -32.74
N GLY A 138 45.71 47.47 -32.19
CA GLY A 138 44.77 47.46 -31.06
C GLY A 138 45.39 47.09 -29.70
N GLY A 139 46.72 47.07 -29.60
CA GLY A 139 47.44 46.70 -28.38
C GLY A 139 48.71 47.51 -28.13
N THR A 140 49.47 47.11 -27.12
CA THR A 140 50.76 47.65 -26.72
C THR A 140 51.84 46.57 -26.81
N LEU A 141 53.01 46.94 -27.34
CA LEU A 141 54.18 46.07 -27.39
C LEU A 141 54.78 45.94 -25.99
N SER A 142 55.14 44.72 -25.60
CA SER A 142 55.81 44.48 -24.33
C SER A 142 57.20 45.13 -24.30
N ALA A 143 57.71 45.44 -23.11
CA ALA A 143 59.00 46.12 -22.95
C ALA A 143 60.20 45.31 -23.47
N ASP A 144 60.06 43.99 -23.54
CA ASP A 144 61.01 43.04 -24.13
C ASP A 144 60.75 42.77 -25.63
N GLU A 145 59.74 43.42 -26.22
CA GLU A 145 59.33 43.30 -27.63
C GLU A 145 58.95 41.89 -28.08
N LEU A 146 58.69 40.98 -27.14
CA LEU A 146 58.39 39.57 -27.42
C LEU A 146 56.90 39.28 -27.65
N TYR A 147 55.99 40.16 -27.24
CA TYR A 147 54.54 39.97 -27.41
C TYR A 147 53.77 41.30 -27.42
N CYS A 148 52.62 41.27 -28.08
CA CYS A 148 51.61 42.30 -28.03
C CYS A 148 50.60 41.99 -26.95
N THR A 149 50.19 43.01 -26.18
CA THR A 149 49.08 42.93 -25.22
C THR A 149 47.90 43.73 -25.76
N SER A 150 46.70 43.14 -25.86
CA SER A 150 45.51 43.88 -26.31
C SER A 150 45.13 44.96 -25.29
N ASN A 151 44.69 46.13 -25.78
CA ASN A 151 44.11 47.18 -24.93
C ASN A 151 42.65 46.88 -24.55
N THR A 152 42.06 45.85 -25.16
CA THR A 152 40.69 45.41 -24.87
C THR A 152 40.73 44.46 -23.68
N ALA A 153 39.85 44.68 -22.70
CA ALA A 153 39.71 43.74 -21.59
C ALA A 153 39.30 42.36 -22.13
N VAL A 154 39.89 41.30 -21.56
CA VAL A 154 39.48 39.91 -21.80
C VAL A 154 37.98 39.80 -21.49
N GLN A 155 37.21 39.27 -22.43
CA GLN A 155 35.81 38.95 -22.17
C GLN A 155 35.72 37.54 -21.60
N THR A 156 35.16 37.44 -20.39
CA THR A 156 34.84 36.16 -19.77
C THR A 156 33.49 35.68 -20.32
N VAL A 157 33.51 34.63 -21.13
CA VAL A 157 32.30 33.98 -21.65
C VAL A 157 32.09 32.69 -20.88
N ASN A 158 31.03 32.66 -20.08
CA ASN A 158 30.60 31.44 -19.42
C ASN A 158 29.71 30.64 -20.37
N SER A 159 29.93 29.34 -20.45
CA SER A 159 29.13 28.43 -21.27
C SER A 159 28.99 27.06 -20.61
N CYS A 160 27.99 26.30 -21.04
CA CYS A 160 27.84 24.91 -20.63
C CYS A 160 28.48 24.00 -21.68
N ALA A 161 29.21 22.98 -21.23
CA ALA A 161 29.86 22.02 -22.13
C ALA A 161 28.83 21.23 -22.98
N ASP A 162 27.62 21.05 -22.46
CA ASP A 162 26.50 20.44 -23.14
C ASP A 162 25.38 21.48 -23.33
N SER A 163 24.92 21.62 -24.58
CA SER A 163 23.79 22.45 -24.98
C SER A 163 22.46 22.13 -24.28
N SER A 164 22.33 20.94 -23.69
CA SER A 164 21.15 20.56 -22.90
C SER A 164 21.08 21.24 -21.54
N TYR A 165 22.13 21.95 -21.11
CA TYR A 165 22.21 22.69 -19.86
C TYR A 165 22.11 24.20 -20.07
N SER A 166 21.54 24.89 -19.09
CA SER A 166 21.45 26.35 -19.02
C SER A 166 22.31 26.90 -17.89
N LEU A 167 22.88 28.09 -18.07
CA LEU A 167 23.68 28.76 -17.03
C LEU A 167 22.83 29.09 -15.79
N TYR A 168 23.38 28.84 -14.61
CA TYR A 168 22.72 29.07 -13.32
C TYR A 168 23.68 29.66 -12.26
N PRO A 169 23.24 30.65 -11.48
CA PRO A 169 22.03 31.45 -11.69
C PRO A 169 22.12 32.23 -13.01
N ASN A 170 20.97 32.62 -13.58
CA ASN A 170 20.91 33.40 -14.81
C ASN A 170 21.29 34.87 -14.53
N ASN A 171 22.57 35.11 -14.23
CA ASN A 171 23.14 36.43 -13.97
C ASN A 171 24.50 36.58 -14.67
N ALA A 172 25.19 37.70 -14.46
CA ALA A 172 26.46 38.00 -15.12
C ALA A 172 27.63 37.07 -14.72
N SER A 173 27.48 36.30 -13.64
CA SER A 173 28.53 35.43 -13.09
C SER A 173 27.96 34.07 -12.70
N PRO A 174 27.47 33.27 -13.67
CA PRO A 174 26.96 31.94 -13.40
C PRO A 174 28.10 31.04 -12.91
N ILE A 175 27.82 30.27 -11.85
CA ILE A 175 28.79 29.35 -11.25
C ILE A 175 28.59 27.89 -11.70
N ALA A 176 27.41 27.59 -12.26
CA ALA A 176 27.02 26.25 -12.63
C ALA A 176 26.17 26.24 -13.91
N CYS A 177 26.01 25.04 -14.44
CA CYS A 177 25.13 24.68 -15.53
C CYS A 177 24.08 23.73 -14.98
N ARG A 178 22.80 24.06 -15.20
CA ARG A 178 21.66 23.31 -14.69
C ARG A 178 20.81 22.78 -15.85
N ARG A 179 20.39 21.52 -15.76
CA ARG A 179 19.38 20.94 -16.64
C ARG A 179 18.23 20.41 -15.82
N THR A 180 17.01 20.75 -16.21
CA THR A 180 15.79 20.17 -15.65
C THR A 180 15.14 19.23 -16.65
N TYR A 181 14.75 18.04 -16.23
CA TYR A 181 14.09 17.06 -17.09
C TYR A 181 13.03 16.26 -16.31
N PRO A 182 12.02 15.65 -16.97
CA PRO A 182 11.01 14.84 -16.29
C PRO A 182 11.63 13.63 -15.60
N ALA A 183 11.19 13.32 -14.39
CA ALA A 183 11.63 12.12 -13.69
C ALA A 183 11.08 10.85 -14.37
N SER A 184 11.85 9.75 -14.27
CA SER A 184 11.45 8.46 -14.83
C SER A 184 10.67 7.66 -13.79
N THR A 185 9.67 6.89 -14.21
CA THR A 185 8.88 6.04 -13.30
C THR A 185 9.67 4.79 -12.89
N ILE A 186 9.61 4.42 -11.62
CA ILE A 186 10.17 3.17 -11.12
C ILE A 186 9.25 2.02 -11.54
N VAL A 187 9.76 1.11 -12.37
CA VAL A 187 9.00 -0.01 -12.96
C VAL A 187 9.55 -1.39 -12.58
N ASP A 188 10.65 -1.45 -11.85
CA ASP A 188 11.23 -2.70 -11.38
C ASP A 188 12.07 -2.52 -10.11
N GLN A 189 12.51 -3.66 -9.55
CA GLN A 189 13.39 -3.69 -8.39
C GLN A 189 14.73 -3.01 -8.64
N ALA A 190 15.32 -3.23 -9.82
CA ALA A 190 16.65 -2.73 -10.14
C ALA A 190 16.67 -1.20 -10.14
N THR A 191 15.64 -0.56 -10.70
CA THR A 191 15.48 0.89 -10.71
C THR A 191 15.25 1.44 -9.31
N CYS A 192 14.41 0.79 -8.50
CA CYS A 192 14.20 1.16 -7.11
C CYS A 192 15.50 1.08 -6.28
N THR A 193 16.29 0.01 -6.41
CA THR A 193 17.51 -0.17 -5.59
C THR A 193 18.72 0.59 -6.11
N THR A 194 18.85 0.75 -7.43
CA THR A 194 20.04 1.36 -8.07
C THR A 194 19.98 2.88 -8.09
N TYR A 195 18.79 3.46 -8.29
CA TYR A 195 18.61 4.91 -8.36
C TYR A 195 18.07 5.52 -7.06
N ALA A 196 17.84 4.68 -6.05
CA ALA A 196 17.64 5.06 -4.64
C ALA A 196 18.61 6.11 -4.07
N PRO A 197 19.90 6.23 -4.45
CA PRO A 197 20.75 7.31 -3.93
C PRO A 197 20.25 8.72 -4.31
N SER A 198 19.42 8.88 -5.34
CA SER A 198 18.74 10.16 -5.63
C SER A 198 17.45 10.37 -4.82
N THR A 199 16.91 9.29 -4.25
CA THR A 199 15.69 9.23 -3.45
C THR A 199 16.04 8.66 -2.06
N ASN A 200 16.84 9.41 -1.28
CA ASN A 200 17.24 9.00 0.06
C ASN A 200 16.01 8.53 0.86
N GLY A 201 15.95 7.23 1.15
CA GLY A 201 14.86 6.64 1.92
C GLY A 201 13.80 5.88 1.11
N CYS A 202 14.12 5.24 -0.01
CA CYS A 202 13.23 4.25 -0.64
C CYS A 202 13.74 2.82 -0.44
N GLN A 203 12.82 1.87 -0.26
CA GLN A 203 13.10 0.43 -0.14
C GLN A 203 12.17 -0.36 -1.06
N TRP A 204 12.74 -1.35 -1.75
CA TRP A 204 11.96 -2.30 -2.52
C TRP A 204 11.30 -3.35 -1.64
N CYS A 205 9.99 -3.50 -1.75
CA CYS A 205 9.19 -4.49 -1.07
C CYS A 205 8.78 -5.61 -2.04
N ALA A 206 9.62 -6.65 -2.09
CA ALA A 206 9.44 -7.76 -3.02
C ALA A 206 8.10 -8.50 -2.85
N GLY A 207 7.56 -8.59 -1.63
CA GLY A 207 6.30 -9.30 -1.34
C GLY A 207 5.08 -8.73 -2.07
N ILE A 208 5.12 -7.44 -2.43
CA ILE A 208 4.03 -6.75 -3.12
C ILE A 208 4.51 -5.98 -4.37
N ASN A 209 5.75 -6.22 -4.80
CA ASN A 209 6.37 -5.65 -6.01
C ASN A 209 6.28 -4.10 -6.08
N VAL A 210 6.69 -3.41 -5.02
CA VAL A 210 6.58 -1.95 -4.95
C VAL A 210 7.76 -1.31 -4.24
N CYS A 211 8.09 -0.08 -4.62
CA CYS A 211 9.10 0.75 -3.97
C CYS A 211 8.41 1.69 -2.98
N VAL A 212 8.76 1.63 -1.69
CA VAL A 212 8.12 2.43 -0.62
C VAL A 212 9.13 3.31 0.09
N ALA A 213 8.67 4.43 0.65
CA ALA A 213 9.51 5.30 1.47
C ALA A 213 9.75 4.68 2.86
N THR A 214 11.02 4.49 3.24
CA THR A 214 11.43 4.01 4.57
C THR A 214 11.12 5.01 5.69
N THR A 215 10.86 6.27 5.36
CA THR A 215 10.49 7.30 6.34
C THR A 215 9.04 7.18 6.83
N THR A 216 8.16 6.55 6.06
CA THR A 216 6.72 6.45 6.36
C THR A 216 6.26 5.04 6.73
N ALA A 217 6.95 4.01 6.25
CA ALA A 217 6.72 2.62 6.63
C ALA A 217 7.99 2.04 7.27
N PRO A 218 8.02 1.77 8.59
CA PRO A 218 9.20 1.21 9.25
C PRO A 218 9.52 -0.22 8.79
N THR A 219 8.65 -0.84 8.00
CA THR A 219 8.83 -2.19 7.44
C THR A 219 8.07 -2.31 6.13
N CYS A 220 8.68 -2.96 5.15
CA CYS A 220 7.99 -3.36 3.93
C CYS A 220 6.73 -4.19 4.27
N PRO A 221 5.57 -3.90 3.66
CA PRO A 221 4.39 -4.72 3.85
C PRO A 221 4.70 -6.14 3.38
N ALA A 222 4.39 -7.14 4.21
CA ALA A 222 4.58 -8.54 3.85
C ALA A 222 3.55 -8.97 2.80
N THR A 223 2.34 -8.41 2.88
CA THR A 223 1.19 -8.74 2.03
C THR A 223 0.44 -7.47 1.62
N CYS A 224 -0.44 -7.56 0.61
CA CYS A 224 -1.26 -6.41 0.18
C CYS A 224 -2.10 -5.82 1.31
N PRO A 225 -2.80 -6.62 2.16
CA PRO A 225 -3.60 -6.08 3.26
C PRO A 225 -2.80 -5.27 4.30
N ASP A 226 -1.49 -5.48 4.41
CA ASP A 226 -0.62 -4.71 5.29
C ASP A 226 -0.21 -3.35 4.71
N ALA A 227 -0.41 -3.15 3.40
CA ALA A 227 -0.01 -1.93 2.71
C ALA A 227 -1.07 -0.83 2.87
N VAL A 228 -0.60 0.41 3.00
CA VAL A 228 -1.47 1.60 3.03
C VAL A 228 -2.00 1.93 1.64
N GLN A 229 -3.11 2.67 1.58
CA GLN A 229 -3.75 3.09 0.33
C GLN A 229 -2.76 3.63 -0.72
N ALA A 230 -1.87 4.54 -0.31
CA ALA A 230 -0.90 5.17 -1.22
C ALA A 230 -0.01 4.14 -1.93
N THR A 231 0.39 3.07 -1.25
CA THR A 231 1.21 1.98 -1.80
C THR A 231 0.44 1.16 -2.84
N CYS A 232 -0.86 1.01 -2.65
CA CYS A 232 -1.71 0.15 -3.47
C CYS A 232 -2.27 0.85 -4.71
N THR A 233 -2.15 2.19 -4.75
CA THR A 233 -2.42 2.98 -5.94
C THR A 233 -1.22 3.06 -6.90
N ILE A 234 -0.04 2.58 -6.50
CA ILE A 234 1.15 2.58 -7.36
C ILE A 234 0.97 1.53 -8.47
N SER A 235 1.10 1.94 -9.72
CA SER A 235 0.76 1.10 -10.89
C SER A 235 1.55 -0.21 -10.96
N ILE A 236 2.81 -0.23 -10.51
CA ILE A 236 3.69 -1.42 -10.49
C ILE A 236 3.33 -2.43 -9.38
N SER A 237 2.66 -1.98 -8.31
CA SER A 237 2.31 -2.82 -7.18
C SER A 237 1.51 -4.04 -7.65
N LEU A 238 1.75 -5.22 -7.06
CA LEU A 238 0.87 -6.37 -7.24
C LEU A 238 -0.50 -6.16 -6.58
N CYS A 239 -0.62 -5.09 -5.80
CA CYS A 239 -1.83 -4.76 -5.09
C CYS A 239 -2.63 -3.66 -5.79
N GLN A 240 -3.93 -3.65 -5.52
CA GLN A 240 -4.87 -2.60 -5.87
C GLN A 240 -5.57 -2.11 -4.61
N TRP A 241 -5.88 -0.82 -4.59
CA TRP A 241 -6.76 -0.26 -3.58
C TRP A 241 -8.22 -0.52 -3.96
N CYS A 242 -8.95 -1.21 -3.09
CA CYS A 242 -10.38 -1.44 -3.20
C CYS A 242 -11.11 -0.37 -2.39
N ASP A 243 -11.67 0.63 -3.06
CA ASP A 243 -12.30 1.79 -2.41
C ASP A 243 -13.52 1.43 -1.55
N THR A 244 -13.91 2.33 -0.64
CA THR A 244 -15.08 2.14 0.24
C THR A 244 -16.41 2.37 -0.47
N THR A 245 -16.44 2.92 -1.69
CA THR A 245 -17.69 3.19 -2.41
C THR A 245 -18.25 1.93 -3.07
N THR A 246 -17.37 1.01 -3.46
CA THR A 246 -17.70 -0.23 -4.17
C THR A 246 -17.24 -1.47 -3.41
N SER A 247 -16.39 -1.29 -2.39
CA SER A 247 -15.72 -2.37 -1.66
C SER A 247 -15.53 -2.00 -0.17
N ILE A 248 -14.67 -2.72 0.54
CA ILE A 248 -14.45 -2.57 1.99
C ILE A 248 -13.31 -1.62 2.40
N GLY A 249 -12.71 -0.85 1.47
CA GLY A 249 -11.64 0.09 1.82
C GLY A 249 -10.34 -0.58 2.26
N VAL A 250 -9.82 -1.54 1.48
CA VAL A 250 -8.59 -2.26 1.80
C VAL A 250 -7.72 -2.46 0.57
N CYS A 251 -6.45 -2.79 0.81
CA CYS A 251 -5.52 -3.15 -0.24
C CYS A 251 -5.54 -4.66 -0.50
N GLN A 252 -5.76 -5.07 -1.76
CA GLN A 252 -5.90 -6.47 -2.17
C GLN A 252 -4.98 -6.79 -3.35
N LEU A 253 -4.77 -8.07 -3.64
CA LEU A 253 -4.06 -8.49 -4.84
C LEU A 253 -4.84 -8.10 -6.10
N LYS A 254 -4.15 -7.60 -7.14
CA LYS A 254 -4.75 -7.24 -8.43
C LYS A 254 -5.41 -8.40 -9.17
N ILE A 255 -4.96 -9.63 -8.89
CA ILE A 255 -5.52 -10.84 -9.51
C ILE A 255 -6.87 -11.23 -8.88
N GLU A 256 -7.20 -10.68 -7.70
CA GLU A 256 -8.45 -10.94 -7.00
C GLU A 256 -9.45 -9.81 -7.26
N ALA A 257 -10.74 -10.13 -7.30
CA ALA A 257 -11.78 -9.12 -7.35
C ALA A 257 -11.95 -8.50 -5.96
N CYS A 258 -12.12 -7.18 -5.91
CA CYS A 258 -12.37 -6.48 -4.66
C CYS A 258 -13.62 -7.01 -3.93
N TYR A 259 -13.52 -7.22 -2.62
CA TYR A 259 -14.66 -7.61 -1.79
C TYR A 259 -15.73 -6.53 -1.79
N SER A 260 -16.90 -6.84 -2.34
CA SER A 260 -18.03 -5.91 -2.42
C SER A 260 -18.65 -5.54 -1.08
N ASN A 261 -18.41 -6.34 -0.02
CA ASN A 261 -18.90 -6.11 1.33
C ASN A 261 -18.07 -6.90 2.36
N CYS A 262 -18.26 -6.60 3.65
CA CYS A 262 -17.54 -7.25 4.74
C CYS A 262 -17.76 -8.76 4.79
N THR A 263 -19.00 -9.24 4.57
CA THR A 263 -19.30 -10.67 4.68
C THR A 263 -18.59 -11.50 3.62
N ALA A 264 -18.40 -10.96 2.41
CA ALA A 264 -17.63 -11.58 1.33
C ALA A 264 -16.13 -11.74 1.67
N ALA A 265 -15.56 -10.80 2.45
CA ALA A 265 -14.16 -10.85 2.88
C ALA A 265 -13.86 -11.97 3.90
N THR A 266 -14.88 -12.67 4.39
CA THR A 266 -14.68 -13.80 5.31
C THR A 266 -13.84 -14.93 4.69
N ALA A 267 -13.86 -15.06 3.35
CA ALA A 267 -13.14 -16.12 2.63
C ALA A 267 -11.61 -15.93 2.60
N SER A 268 -11.10 -14.69 2.58
CA SER A 268 -9.66 -14.41 2.61
C SER A 268 -9.05 -14.37 4.01
N GLN A 269 -9.88 -14.62 5.02
CA GLN A 269 -9.53 -14.64 6.45
C GLN A 269 -9.47 -13.26 7.11
N GLN A 270 -8.96 -13.29 8.34
CA GLN A 270 -8.94 -12.25 9.37
C GLN A 270 -8.19 -10.98 8.98
N GLN A 271 -7.22 -11.05 8.07
CA GLN A 271 -6.28 -9.94 7.83
C GLN A 271 -6.92 -8.79 7.08
N GLU A 272 -7.59 -9.03 5.96
CA GLU A 272 -8.26 -7.97 5.18
C GLU A 272 -9.35 -7.32 6.02
N CYS A 273 -10.15 -8.14 6.69
CA CYS A 273 -11.24 -7.66 7.52
C CYS A 273 -10.74 -6.80 8.69
N ALA A 274 -9.68 -7.22 9.38
CA ALA A 274 -9.12 -6.48 10.51
C ALA A 274 -8.41 -5.18 10.11
N LYS A 275 -8.03 -5.04 8.82
CA LYS A 275 -7.38 -3.84 8.28
C LYS A 275 -8.37 -2.85 7.66
N SER A 276 -9.60 -3.28 7.38
CA SER A 276 -10.67 -2.42 6.89
C SER A 276 -11.10 -1.40 7.95
N SER A 277 -11.39 -0.17 7.51
CA SER A 277 -12.05 0.84 8.34
C SER A 277 -13.56 0.68 8.42
N GLU A 278 -14.15 -0.16 7.57
CA GLU A 278 -15.60 -0.36 7.46
C GLU A 278 -16.06 -1.69 8.11
N CYS A 279 -15.12 -2.62 8.28
CA CYS A 279 -15.39 -3.97 8.76
C CYS A 279 -14.65 -4.28 10.06
N GLN A 280 -15.24 -5.20 10.82
CA GLN A 280 -14.63 -5.83 11.99
C GLN A 280 -14.55 -7.33 11.79
N TRP A 281 -13.42 -7.91 12.21
CA TRP A 281 -13.27 -9.35 12.28
C TRP A 281 -13.78 -9.86 13.61
N CYS A 282 -14.76 -10.76 13.57
CA CYS A 282 -15.25 -11.46 14.75
C CYS A 282 -14.60 -12.86 14.82
N PRO A 283 -13.58 -13.08 15.67
CA PRO A 283 -12.76 -14.27 15.62
C PRO A 283 -13.51 -15.52 16.10
N LYS A 284 -13.19 -16.67 15.50
CA LYS A 284 -13.82 -17.97 15.84
C LYS A 284 -13.62 -18.39 17.31
N THR A 285 -12.60 -17.86 17.98
CA THR A 285 -12.30 -18.18 19.39
C THR A 285 -13.28 -17.55 20.37
N THR A 286 -13.93 -16.44 20.01
CA THR A 286 -14.89 -15.72 20.87
C THR A 286 -16.24 -15.49 20.19
N SER A 287 -16.35 -15.82 18.91
CA SER A 287 -17.51 -15.58 18.05
C SER A 287 -17.61 -16.68 16.98
N ILE A 288 -18.54 -16.54 16.04
CA ILE A 288 -18.77 -17.51 14.96
C ILE A 288 -17.74 -17.45 13.82
N GLY A 289 -16.73 -16.57 13.88
CA GLY A 289 -15.69 -16.48 12.86
C GLY A 289 -16.19 -15.87 11.55
N VAL A 290 -16.46 -14.56 11.53
CA VAL A 290 -17.02 -13.87 10.37
C VAL A 290 -16.52 -12.43 10.27
N CYS A 291 -16.38 -11.93 9.05
CA CYS A 291 -16.15 -10.51 8.80
C CYS A 291 -17.49 -9.80 8.60
N GLN A 292 -17.72 -8.71 9.31
CA GLN A 292 -18.99 -7.98 9.26
C GLN A 292 -18.79 -6.47 9.39
N PRO A 293 -19.77 -5.63 9.02
CA PRO A 293 -19.64 -4.19 9.20
C PRO A 293 -19.32 -3.82 10.66
N ASN A 294 -18.66 -2.68 10.87
CA ASN A 294 -18.33 -2.20 12.22
C ASN A 294 -19.55 -1.98 13.13
N SER A 295 -20.73 -1.77 12.56
CA SER A 295 -22.01 -1.71 13.28
C SER A 295 -22.63 -3.08 13.57
N GLY A 296 -22.08 -4.17 13.03
CA GLY A 296 -22.54 -5.53 13.21
C GLY A 296 -22.25 -6.09 14.60
N THR A 297 -22.93 -7.18 14.96
CA THR A 297 -22.74 -7.84 16.26
C THR A 297 -21.87 -9.09 16.12
N CYS A 298 -20.77 -9.18 16.87
CA CYS A 298 -19.99 -10.41 16.96
C CYS A 298 -20.73 -11.47 17.79
N TRP A 299 -21.55 -12.28 17.11
CA TRP A 299 -22.33 -13.35 17.73
C TRP A 299 -21.45 -14.46 18.30
N THR A 300 -21.66 -14.83 19.56
CA THR A 300 -20.90 -15.91 20.22
C THR A 300 -21.32 -17.30 19.76
N THR A 301 -22.59 -17.45 19.35
CA THR A 301 -23.20 -18.70 18.89
C THR A 301 -24.00 -18.48 17.61
N CYS A 302 -24.31 -19.56 16.89
CA CYS A 302 -25.00 -19.48 15.59
C CYS A 302 -26.47 -19.06 15.73
N THR A 303 -27.20 -19.61 16.70
CA THR A 303 -28.66 -19.46 16.78
C THR A 303 -29.12 -18.00 16.84
N PRO A 304 -28.55 -17.12 17.69
CA PRO A 304 -28.93 -15.70 17.72
C PRO A 304 -28.54 -14.90 16.47
N ALA A 305 -27.51 -15.34 15.73
CA ALA A 305 -27.10 -14.69 14.48
C ALA A 305 -28.18 -14.81 13.38
N SER A 306 -29.14 -15.72 13.53
CA SER A 306 -30.29 -15.87 12.62
C SER A 306 -31.18 -14.62 12.58
N ASP A 307 -31.27 -13.91 13.69
CA ASP A 307 -32.13 -12.72 13.85
C ASP A 307 -31.39 -11.42 13.45
N ASP A 308 -30.11 -11.52 13.07
CA ASP A 308 -29.36 -10.40 12.51
C ASP A 308 -29.97 -9.99 11.16
N PRO A 309 -30.09 -8.68 10.84
CA PRO A 309 -30.54 -8.23 9.52
C PRO A 309 -29.71 -8.79 8.35
N LEU A 310 -28.46 -9.14 8.59
CA LEU A 310 -27.54 -9.79 7.65
C LEU A 310 -27.41 -11.30 7.91
N GLY A 311 -28.25 -11.89 8.75
CA GLY A 311 -28.13 -13.25 9.30
C GLY A 311 -27.90 -14.33 8.24
N THR A 312 -28.63 -14.30 7.13
CA THR A 312 -28.38 -15.22 6.01
C THR A 312 -26.95 -15.12 5.48
N GLY A 313 -26.44 -13.89 5.26
CA GLY A 313 -25.08 -13.66 4.78
C GLY A 313 -24.03 -14.05 5.83
N VAL A 314 -24.20 -13.56 7.06
CA VAL A 314 -23.34 -13.83 8.22
C VAL A 314 -23.15 -15.34 8.41
N CYS A 315 -24.23 -16.11 8.38
CA CYS A 315 -24.16 -17.54 8.64
C CYS A 315 -23.73 -18.36 7.43
N THR A 316 -23.95 -17.87 6.20
CA THR A 316 -23.46 -18.54 5.00
C THR A 316 -21.94 -18.45 4.89
N THR A 317 -21.37 -17.29 5.22
CA THR A 317 -19.92 -17.05 5.08
C THR A 317 -19.13 -17.36 6.35
N SER A 318 -19.78 -17.45 7.51
CA SER A 318 -19.16 -17.82 8.79
C SER A 318 -18.34 -19.12 8.73
N LEU A 319 -17.24 -19.13 9.46
CA LEU A 319 -16.38 -20.30 9.66
C LEU A 319 -16.95 -21.32 10.67
N GLY A 320 -17.82 -20.86 11.58
CA GLY A 320 -18.42 -21.66 12.65
C GLY A 320 -19.84 -22.13 12.35
N CYS A 321 -20.57 -21.39 11.52
CA CYS A 321 -22.00 -21.61 11.25
C CYS A 321 -22.27 -21.95 9.79
N LYS A 322 -23.51 -22.36 9.54
CA LYS A 322 -24.13 -22.43 8.21
C LYS A 322 -25.58 -21.94 8.28
N TRP A 323 -26.08 -21.43 7.15
CA TRP A 323 -27.49 -21.08 6.98
C TRP A 323 -28.31 -22.31 6.58
N CYS A 324 -29.45 -22.50 7.25
CA CYS A 324 -30.43 -23.53 6.97
C CYS A 324 -31.66 -22.91 6.29
N PRO A 325 -31.75 -22.97 4.95
CA PRO A 325 -32.71 -22.17 4.19
C PRO A 325 -34.17 -22.60 4.37
N THR A 326 -34.43 -23.88 4.68
CA THR A 326 -35.80 -24.41 4.78
C THR A 326 -36.60 -23.73 5.88
N LEU A 327 -36.03 -23.66 7.09
CA LEU A 327 -36.68 -22.98 8.23
C LEU A 327 -36.14 -21.56 8.44
N GLY A 328 -35.06 -21.18 7.76
CA GLY A 328 -34.50 -19.83 7.76
C GLY A 328 -33.74 -19.49 9.05
N TYR A 329 -32.76 -20.31 9.44
CA TYR A 329 -31.97 -20.07 10.65
C TYR A 329 -30.51 -20.48 10.49
N CYS A 330 -29.69 -20.07 11.45
CA CYS A 330 -28.28 -20.39 11.53
C CYS A 330 -28.03 -21.52 12.52
N THR A 331 -27.20 -22.48 12.14
CA THR A 331 -26.75 -23.55 13.03
C THR A 331 -25.24 -23.76 12.91
N GLU A 332 -24.66 -24.50 13.85
CA GLU A 332 -23.26 -24.88 13.79
C GLU A 332 -22.99 -25.70 12.53
N ARG A 333 -21.87 -25.42 11.85
CA ARG A 333 -21.50 -26.09 10.59
C ARG A 333 -21.63 -27.63 10.60
N PRO A 334 -21.18 -28.35 11.66
CA PRO A 334 -21.28 -29.81 11.70
C PRO A 334 -22.70 -30.35 11.96
N ARG A 335 -23.65 -29.54 12.45
CA ARG A 335 -25.03 -29.99 12.73
C ARG A 335 -25.84 -30.06 11.45
N ASP A 336 -26.76 -31.01 11.33
CA ASP A 336 -27.66 -31.04 10.18
C ASP A 336 -28.75 -29.97 10.26
N CYS A 337 -29.21 -29.49 9.11
CA CYS A 337 -30.31 -28.56 9.05
C CYS A 337 -31.65 -29.27 9.29
N HIS A 338 -32.44 -28.76 10.21
CA HIS A 338 -33.82 -29.18 10.36
C HIS A 338 -34.64 -28.68 9.17
N THR A 339 -35.49 -29.56 8.65
CA THR A 339 -36.42 -29.26 7.56
C THR A 339 -37.86 -29.14 8.04
N LEU A 340 -38.15 -29.55 9.28
CA LEU A 340 -39.48 -29.56 9.90
C LEU A 340 -39.41 -28.93 11.29
N CYS A 341 -40.40 -28.12 11.65
CA CYS A 341 -40.48 -27.52 13.00
C CYS A 341 -40.42 -28.57 14.11
N THR A 342 -40.97 -29.75 13.87
CA THR A 342 -41.13 -30.81 14.85
C THR A 342 -39.83 -31.49 15.26
N THR A 343 -38.80 -31.43 14.42
CA THR A 343 -37.48 -32.00 14.75
C THR A 343 -36.62 -31.02 15.56
N VAL A 344 -37.01 -29.75 15.65
CA VAL A 344 -36.21 -28.70 16.30
C VAL A 344 -36.23 -28.82 17.82
N GLY A 345 -37.42 -29.03 18.40
CA GLY A 345 -37.64 -28.97 19.84
C GLY A 345 -36.78 -29.94 20.68
N PRO A 346 -36.68 -31.23 20.31
CA PRO A 346 -35.90 -32.21 21.06
C PRO A 346 -34.39 -31.94 21.08
N ASP A 347 -33.86 -31.38 20.00
CA ASP A 347 -32.42 -31.21 19.83
C ASP A 347 -31.93 -29.86 20.39
N GLU A 348 -32.65 -28.77 20.09
CA GLU A 348 -32.24 -27.42 20.49
C GLU A 348 -33.45 -26.46 20.52
N PRO A 349 -34.16 -26.36 21.66
CA PRO A 349 -35.41 -25.62 21.75
C PRO A 349 -35.27 -24.11 21.46
N ALA A 350 -34.06 -23.57 21.68
CA ALA A 350 -33.73 -22.18 21.37
C ALA A 350 -33.91 -21.83 19.88
N ILE A 351 -33.73 -22.80 18.96
CA ILE A 351 -33.91 -22.57 17.52
C ILE A 351 -35.37 -22.18 17.22
N CYS A 352 -36.36 -22.80 17.88
CA CYS A 352 -37.77 -22.46 17.65
C CYS A 352 -38.15 -21.05 18.17
N GLN A 353 -37.30 -20.44 19.00
CA GLN A 353 -37.50 -19.10 19.52
C GLN A 353 -36.90 -18.01 18.62
N VAL A 354 -36.14 -18.40 17.60
CA VAL A 354 -35.59 -17.49 16.58
C VAL A 354 -36.74 -16.81 15.82
N GLN A 355 -36.68 -15.50 15.67
CA GLN A 355 -37.75 -14.69 15.08
C GLN A 355 -38.01 -15.07 13.62
N SER A 356 -36.97 -15.36 12.84
CA SER A 356 -37.12 -15.81 11.45
C SER A 356 -37.87 -17.14 11.32
N ILE A 357 -37.70 -18.05 12.30
CA ILE A 357 -38.41 -19.33 12.36
C ILE A 357 -39.85 -19.14 12.81
N GLN A 358 -40.14 -18.18 13.69
CA GLN A 358 -41.48 -17.97 14.23
C GLN A 358 -42.55 -17.63 13.18
N ALA A 359 -42.13 -17.22 11.98
CA ALA A 359 -43.03 -17.08 10.84
C ALA A 359 -43.59 -18.42 10.32
N GLN A 360 -42.87 -19.52 10.54
CA GLN A 360 -43.20 -20.87 10.04
C GLN A 360 -43.49 -21.86 11.18
N CYS A 361 -42.89 -21.66 12.35
CA CYS A 361 -43.02 -22.53 13.51
C CYS A 361 -43.52 -21.76 14.73
N GLN A 362 -44.20 -22.47 15.63
CA GLN A 362 -44.67 -21.94 16.90
C GLN A 362 -44.04 -22.76 18.03
N TRP A 363 -43.42 -22.06 18.98
CA TRP A 363 -42.98 -22.67 20.22
C TRP A 363 -44.18 -22.98 21.12
N CYS A 364 -44.23 -24.22 21.60
CA CYS A 364 -45.26 -24.72 22.50
C CYS A 364 -44.60 -25.23 23.76
N GLY A 365 -44.61 -24.42 24.80
CA GLY A 365 -44.03 -24.75 26.09
C GLY A 365 -44.42 -23.71 27.12
N ALA A 366 -45.54 -23.92 27.81
CA ALA A 366 -45.81 -23.22 29.05
C ALA A 366 -44.89 -23.81 30.15
N PRO A 367 -44.45 -23.02 31.15
CA PRO A 367 -43.69 -23.54 32.27
C PRO A 367 -44.38 -24.76 32.90
N GLY A 368 -43.70 -25.91 32.89
CA GLY A 368 -44.22 -27.19 33.41
C GLY A 368 -45.03 -28.05 32.42
N SER A 369 -45.06 -27.70 31.13
CA SER A 369 -45.66 -28.52 30.06
C SER A 369 -44.59 -29.13 29.14
N VAL A 370 -45.00 -30.00 28.21
CA VAL A 370 -44.10 -30.55 27.19
C VAL A 370 -43.67 -29.42 26.25
N GLU A 371 -42.37 -29.24 26.13
CA GLU A 371 -41.73 -28.24 25.29
C GLU A 371 -41.48 -28.81 23.89
N TYR A 372 -42.13 -28.25 22.87
CA TYR A 372 -41.95 -28.67 21.48
C TYR A 372 -42.23 -27.55 20.49
N CYS A 373 -41.75 -27.74 19.27
CA CYS A 373 -41.92 -26.79 18.18
C CYS A 373 -42.87 -27.40 17.13
N VAL A 374 -43.86 -26.65 16.66
CA VAL A 374 -44.91 -27.11 15.73
C VAL A 374 -45.03 -26.17 14.54
N ALA A 375 -45.50 -26.61 13.38
CA ALA A 375 -45.68 -25.71 12.25
C ALA A 375 -46.88 -24.78 12.47
N VAL A 376 -46.76 -23.52 12.04
CA VAL A 376 -47.85 -22.51 12.06
C VAL A 376 -48.93 -22.85 11.02
N THR A 377 -48.74 -23.88 10.20
CA THR A 377 -49.76 -24.40 9.28
C THR A 377 -50.49 -25.64 9.80
N ASP A 378 -49.99 -26.28 10.88
CA ASP A 378 -50.65 -27.45 11.47
C ASP A 378 -52.03 -27.08 12.05
N GLU A 379 -52.95 -28.03 12.18
CA GLU A 379 -54.28 -27.74 12.72
C GLU A 379 -54.20 -27.06 14.09
N THR A 380 -54.98 -25.99 14.32
CA THR A 380 -54.97 -25.23 15.59
C THR A 380 -55.24 -26.10 16.81
N ARG A 381 -56.02 -27.18 16.67
CA ARG A 381 -56.27 -28.15 17.75
C ARG A 381 -55.03 -28.98 18.12
N LEU A 382 -54.05 -29.07 17.22
CA LEU A 382 -52.76 -29.76 17.40
C LEU A 382 -51.64 -28.82 17.86
N ARG A 383 -51.91 -27.51 17.90
CA ARG A 383 -50.95 -26.50 18.38
C ARG A 383 -50.99 -26.42 19.90
N CYS A 384 -49.82 -26.56 20.50
CA CYS A 384 -49.56 -26.34 21.92
C CYS A 384 -50.50 -27.10 22.85
N ALA A 385 -50.55 -28.42 22.70
CA ALA A 385 -51.26 -29.30 23.61
C ALA A 385 -50.70 -29.14 25.03
N SER A 386 -51.60 -28.98 26.01
CA SER A 386 -51.26 -28.81 27.43
C SER A 386 -50.81 -30.11 28.10
N SER A 387 -50.92 -31.26 27.43
CA SER A 387 -50.48 -32.56 27.94
C SER A 387 -50.24 -33.57 26.82
N CYS A 388 -49.46 -34.62 27.10
CA CYS A 388 -49.26 -35.75 26.19
C CYS A 388 -50.57 -36.41 25.74
N GLY A 389 -51.64 -36.34 26.54
CA GLY A 389 -52.96 -36.85 26.17
C GLY A 389 -53.57 -36.14 24.95
N GLY A 390 -53.22 -34.86 24.73
CA GLY A 390 -53.60 -34.12 23.53
C GLY A 390 -52.73 -34.42 22.29
N LEU A 391 -51.57 -35.06 22.50
CA LEU A 391 -50.58 -35.41 21.48
C LEU A 391 -50.59 -36.90 21.14
N ILE A 392 -51.72 -37.59 21.33
CA ILE A 392 -51.81 -39.06 21.16
C ILE A 392 -51.41 -39.54 19.75
N TRP A 393 -51.42 -38.65 18.77
CA TRP A 393 -51.03 -38.90 17.38
C TRP A 393 -49.55 -38.58 17.07
N ARG A 394 -48.82 -37.99 18.02
CA ARG A 394 -47.42 -37.54 17.92
C ARG A 394 -46.58 -38.21 19.00
N GLN A 395 -46.40 -39.51 18.82
CA GLN A 395 -45.66 -40.37 19.74
C GLN A 395 -44.18 -39.95 19.86
N ASP A 396 -43.63 -39.34 18.81
CA ASP A 396 -42.30 -38.73 18.76
C ASP A 396 -42.11 -37.62 19.80
N VAL A 397 -43.13 -36.78 20.02
CA VAL A 397 -43.06 -35.63 20.94
C VAL A 397 -43.26 -36.07 22.39
N CYS A 398 -44.13 -37.05 22.64
CA CYS A 398 -44.43 -37.53 24.00
C CYS A 398 -43.34 -38.44 24.58
N ASN A 399 -42.68 -39.25 23.75
CA ASN A 399 -41.66 -40.18 24.23
C ASN A 399 -40.42 -39.44 24.77
N GLY A 400 -40.03 -38.31 24.17
CA GLY A 400 -38.87 -37.52 24.63
C GLY A 400 -39.08 -36.83 25.98
N ALA A 401 -40.32 -36.45 26.33
CA ALA A 401 -40.62 -35.75 27.58
C ALA A 401 -40.66 -36.69 28.82
N LEU A 402 -40.92 -37.98 28.61
CA LEU A 402 -41.07 -38.95 29.71
C LEU A 402 -39.72 -39.42 30.28
N ASP A 403 -38.64 -39.35 29.50
CA ASP A 403 -37.30 -39.73 29.97
C ASP A 403 -36.71 -38.73 30.99
N ALA A 404 -37.19 -37.48 31.02
CA ALA A 404 -36.69 -36.44 31.92
C ALA A 404 -37.38 -36.40 33.30
N GLN A 405 -38.52 -37.08 33.48
CA GLN A 405 -39.33 -36.99 34.70
C GLN A 405 -39.60 -38.36 35.34
N GLY A 406 -38.61 -39.25 35.41
CA GLY A 406 -38.56 -40.36 36.40
C GLY A 406 -39.80 -41.26 36.57
N GLY A 407 -40.75 -41.22 35.63
CA GLY A 407 -42.04 -41.88 35.72
C GLY A 407 -42.06 -43.09 34.82
N ARG A 408 -41.71 -44.26 35.37
CA ARG A 408 -41.81 -45.55 34.67
C ARG A 408 -43.25 -45.84 34.29
N CYS A 409 -43.64 -45.54 33.05
CA CYS A 409 -44.76 -46.21 32.38
C CYS A 409 -44.42 -46.37 30.89
N LYS A 410 -44.20 -47.62 30.48
CA LYS A 410 -43.81 -48.02 29.12
C LYS A 410 -45.00 -48.72 28.44
N PRO A 411 -45.46 -48.31 27.25
CA PRO A 411 -46.35 -49.15 26.46
C PRO A 411 -45.53 -50.24 25.73
N LEU A 412 -46.00 -51.49 25.78
CA LEU A 412 -45.42 -52.59 25.00
C LEU A 412 -45.90 -52.53 23.54
N PRO A 413 -45.01 -52.74 22.55
CA PRO A 413 -45.44 -52.94 21.17
C PRO A 413 -46.14 -54.30 21.06
N GLY A 414 -47.42 -54.31 20.68
CA GLY A 414 -48.02 -55.46 20.02
C GLY A 414 -49.30 -56.08 20.61
N LYS A 415 -49.73 -55.79 21.85
CA LYS A 415 -51.05 -56.26 22.34
C LYS A 415 -51.69 -55.31 23.35
N SER A 416 -52.99 -55.21 23.21
CA SER A 416 -53.95 -54.36 23.89
C SER A 416 -54.05 -54.55 25.42
N ARG A 417 -54.31 -53.42 26.10
CA ARG A 417 -54.96 -53.22 27.41
C ARG A 417 -54.08 -53.28 28.67
N GLY A 418 -53.35 -52.19 28.89
CA GLY A 418 -52.93 -51.72 30.20
C GLY A 418 -52.35 -50.31 30.09
N TYR A 419 -53.04 -49.32 30.65
CA TYR A 419 -52.61 -47.91 30.73
C TYR A 419 -52.60 -47.49 32.20
N VAL A 420 -51.69 -46.59 32.57
CA VAL A 420 -51.84 -45.76 33.78
C VAL A 420 -52.41 -44.42 33.34
N ALA A 421 -53.57 -44.07 33.88
CA ALA A 421 -54.34 -42.90 33.48
C ALA A 421 -53.90 -41.62 34.21
N TRP A 422 -53.76 -40.54 33.44
CA TRP A 422 -53.73 -39.17 33.94
C TRP A 422 -55.16 -38.72 34.28
N ARG A 423 -55.68 -39.24 35.40
CA ARG A 423 -56.75 -38.71 36.28
C ARG A 423 -57.03 -39.78 37.33
N ARG A 424 -56.64 -39.47 38.58
CA ARG A 424 -56.73 -40.27 39.82
C ARG A 424 -57.88 -41.30 39.83
N GLU A 425 -57.60 -42.55 39.48
CA GLU A 425 -58.23 -43.75 40.05
C GLU A 425 -57.52 -45.01 39.54
N VAL A 426 -57.19 -45.90 40.48
CA VAL A 426 -56.63 -47.26 40.35
C VAL A 426 -55.09 -47.39 40.28
N GLU A 427 -54.61 -48.25 41.18
CA GLU A 427 -53.24 -48.53 41.63
C GLU A 427 -52.35 -49.11 40.52
N CYS A 428 -51.13 -48.58 40.43
CA CYS A 428 -50.02 -49.31 39.85
C CYS A 428 -49.52 -50.30 40.90
N ASP A 429 -49.63 -51.59 40.62
CA ASP A 429 -49.07 -52.65 41.43
C ASP A 429 -47.54 -52.50 41.46
N THR A 430 -47.02 -51.93 42.54
CA THR A 430 -45.59 -52.00 42.85
C THR A 430 -45.33 -53.33 43.55
N GLU A 431 -44.93 -54.36 42.79
CA GLU A 431 -44.14 -55.44 43.37
C GLU A 431 -42.76 -54.87 43.75
N SER A 432 -42.72 -54.07 44.82
CA SER A 432 -41.51 -53.70 45.53
C SER A 432 -41.14 -54.88 46.44
N VAL A 433 -40.25 -55.75 45.97
CA VAL A 433 -39.50 -56.63 46.85
C VAL A 433 -38.48 -55.76 47.59
N SER A 434 -38.78 -55.43 48.83
CA SER A 434 -37.87 -54.73 49.74
C SER A 434 -36.78 -55.70 50.21
N GLU A 435 -35.64 -55.76 49.52
CA GLU A 435 -34.41 -56.30 50.09
C GLU A 435 -33.74 -55.23 50.97
N THR A 436 -33.99 -55.31 52.27
CA THR A 436 -33.28 -54.56 53.30
C THR A 436 -31.84 -55.06 53.40
N ARG A 437 -30.91 -54.44 52.66
CA ARG A 437 -29.47 -54.68 52.84
C ARG A 437 -28.86 -53.62 53.75
N SER A 438 -28.79 -53.94 55.04
CA SER A 438 -28.11 -53.16 56.07
C SER A 438 -26.62 -53.00 55.71
N SER A 439 -26.22 -51.80 55.29
CA SER A 439 -24.81 -51.44 55.13
C SER A 439 -24.37 -50.69 56.39
N ILE A 440 -23.67 -51.39 57.28
CA ILE A 440 -22.99 -50.80 58.42
C ILE A 440 -21.82 -49.97 57.86
N VAL A 441 -21.94 -48.65 57.87
CA VAL A 441 -20.82 -47.74 57.62
C VAL A 441 -20.17 -47.44 58.98
N SER A 442 -19.13 -48.19 59.32
CA SER A 442 -18.26 -47.86 60.45
C SER A 442 -17.40 -46.65 60.10
N SER A 443 -17.80 -45.48 60.59
CA SER A 443 -17.01 -44.25 60.50
C SER A 443 -16.11 -44.19 61.74
N SER A 444 -14.82 -44.44 61.60
CA SER A 444 -13.83 -44.17 62.66
C SER A 444 -13.36 -42.73 62.54
N PHE A 445 -13.54 -41.96 63.61
CA PHE A 445 -13.14 -40.57 63.72
C PHE A 445 -11.96 -40.47 64.68
N SER A 446 -10.83 -39.93 64.21
CA SER A 446 -9.64 -39.70 65.03
C SER A 446 -9.30 -38.22 64.95
N ILE A 447 -9.50 -37.48 66.05
CA ILE A 447 -8.98 -36.12 66.20
C ILE A 447 -7.63 -36.23 66.93
N SER A 448 -6.59 -35.65 66.35
CA SER A 448 -5.33 -35.39 67.03
C SER A 448 -5.14 -33.87 67.10
N PHE A 449 -4.95 -33.35 68.32
CA PHE A 449 -4.67 -31.93 68.54
C PHE A 449 -3.16 -31.73 68.62
N SER A 450 -2.61 -30.87 67.76
CA SER A 450 -1.28 -30.28 67.95
C SER A 450 -1.38 -28.76 67.75
N LEU A 451 -0.70 -28.00 68.62
CA LEU A 451 -0.66 -26.54 68.60
C LEU A 451 0.18 -26.05 67.41
N SER A 452 -0.44 -25.91 66.24
CA SER A 452 -0.16 -24.84 65.27
C SER A 452 -1.18 -24.91 64.13
N SER A 453 -1.88 -23.81 63.87
CA SER A 453 -3.04 -23.74 62.99
C SER A 453 -2.72 -24.06 61.52
N THR A 454 -3.26 -25.16 60.99
CA THR A 454 -3.69 -25.30 59.58
C THR A 454 -4.51 -26.60 59.42
N VAL A 455 -5.79 -26.47 59.04
CA VAL A 455 -6.68 -27.62 58.76
C VAL A 455 -6.58 -27.94 57.27
N SER A 456 -6.03 -29.11 56.93
CA SER A 456 -6.07 -29.66 55.56
C SER A 456 -7.08 -30.79 55.48
N LEU A 457 -8.02 -30.67 54.55
CA LEU A 457 -9.08 -31.65 54.32
C LEU A 457 -8.74 -32.46 53.07
N VAL A 458 -8.38 -33.73 53.25
CA VAL A 458 -8.00 -34.63 52.16
C VAL A 458 -9.16 -35.56 51.84
N TYR A 459 -9.79 -35.36 50.68
CA TYR A 459 -10.76 -36.29 50.11
C TYR A 459 -10.01 -37.32 49.25
N ARG A 460 -10.03 -38.60 49.63
CA ARG A 460 -9.58 -39.69 48.75
C ARG A 460 -10.78 -40.38 48.12
N TYR A 461 -10.86 -40.31 46.80
CA TYR A 461 -11.81 -41.05 45.99
C TYR A 461 -11.19 -42.39 45.57
N HIS A 462 -11.83 -43.51 45.93
CA HIS A 462 -11.46 -44.83 45.41
C HIS A 462 -12.47 -45.25 44.34
N PRO A 463 -12.04 -45.55 43.09
CA PRO A 463 -12.94 -46.12 42.10
C PRO A 463 -13.20 -47.59 42.41
N VAL A 464 -14.48 -47.98 42.42
CA VAL A 464 -14.91 -49.39 42.50
C VAL A 464 -15.02 -49.95 41.07
N SER A 465 -14.23 -50.99 40.80
CA SER A 465 -14.27 -51.75 39.54
C SER A 465 -15.62 -52.46 39.33
N ARG A 466 -16.15 -52.38 38.11
CA ARG A 466 -17.30 -53.18 37.66
C ARG A 466 -16.87 -54.63 37.44
N VAL A 467 -17.60 -55.57 38.06
CA VAL A 467 -17.60 -56.99 37.73
C VAL A 467 -18.70 -57.22 36.68
N ALA A 468 -18.35 -57.88 35.58
CA ALA A 468 -19.29 -58.40 34.60
C ALA A 468 -19.87 -59.72 35.11
N CYS A 469 -21.18 -59.90 34.97
CA CYS A 469 -21.82 -61.21 34.99
C CYS A 469 -22.56 -61.41 33.66
N GLN A 470 -22.37 -62.61 33.10
CA GLN A 470 -23.12 -63.17 31.97
C GLN A 470 -24.59 -63.37 32.33
#